data_AF-A0A1B9L138-F1
#
_entry.id   AF-A0A1B9L138-F1
#
_cell.length_a   1.000
_cell.length_b   1.000
_cell.length_c   1.000
_cell.angle_alpha   90.00
_cell.angle_beta   90.00
_cell.angle_gamma   90.00
#
_symmetry.space_group_name_H-M   'P 1'
#
loop_
_entity.id
_entity.type
_entity.pdbx_description
1 polymer ?
#
loop_
_entity_poly.entity_id
_entity_poly.type
_entity_poly.pdbx_seq_one_letter_code
_entity_poly.pdbx_strand_id
1 'polypeptide(L)'
;MKKVAIIISSPPHGNAKGREALDVALAVSAINHVSFFFINDGVLHLLPNQQPNQILMRDYIATLNMLELYDIEDVYVCESSLEARNLANATLNIPNKVLDALSISQLLSIQDVILRF
;
A
#
# COMPACT_ATOMS: atom_id res chain seq x y z
N MET A 1 -15.79 -4.36 -15.51
CA MET A 1 -14.77 -3.63 -14.73
C MET A 1 -13.69 -4.61 -14.35
N LYS A 2 -12.41 -4.22 -14.40
CA LYS A 2 -11.29 -5.10 -14.02
C LYS A 2 -10.98 -4.99 -12.52
N LYS A 3 -10.40 -6.04 -11.94
CA LYS A 3 -9.75 -6.04 -10.63
C LYS A 3 -8.27 -5.73 -10.80
N VAL A 4 -7.83 -4.60 -10.26
CA VAL A 4 -6.45 -4.11 -10.40
C VAL A 4 -5.78 -4.13 -9.04
N ALA A 5 -4.71 -4.92 -8.92
CA ALA A 5 -3.84 -4.92 -7.75
C ALA A 5 -2.73 -3.88 -7.91
N ILE A 6 -2.61 -3.00 -6.93
CA ILE A 6 -1.47 -2.10 -6.77
C ILE A 6 -0.59 -2.67 -5.65
N ILE A 7 0.64 -3.06 -5.98
CA ILE A 7 1.61 -3.58 -5.01
C ILE A 7 2.69 -2.53 -4.78
N ILE A 8 2.85 -2.08 -3.53
CA ILE A 8 4.06 -1.36 -3.09
C ILE A 8 4.98 -2.35 -2.40
N SER A 9 6.23 -2.41 -2.89
CA SER A 9 7.25 -3.34 -2.41
C SER A 9 8.57 -2.71 -1.97
N SER A 10 8.69 -1.39 -2.09
CA SER A 10 9.87 -0.59 -1.74
C SER A 10 9.59 0.32 -0.54
N PRO A 11 10.61 0.82 0.19
CA PRO A 11 10.40 1.73 1.31
C PRO A 11 9.91 3.10 0.82
N PRO A 12 9.24 3.90 1.68
CA PRO A 12 8.86 5.25 1.33
C PRO A 12 10.09 6.17 1.21
N HIS A 13 9.89 7.32 0.57
CA HIS A 13 10.82 8.45 0.43
C HIS A 13 12.14 8.23 -0.33
N GLY A 14 12.64 7.00 -0.45
CA GLY A 14 13.88 6.71 -1.19
C GLY A 14 13.75 6.89 -2.71
N ASN A 15 12.52 6.87 -3.23
CA ASN A 15 12.18 7.15 -4.62
C ASN A 15 10.70 7.58 -4.72
N ALA A 16 10.24 7.90 -5.93
CA ALA A 16 8.87 8.37 -6.17
C ALA A 16 7.82 7.25 -6.29
N LYS A 17 8.20 5.97 -6.24
CA LYS A 17 7.31 4.86 -6.61
C LYS A 17 6.10 4.71 -5.69
N GLY A 18 6.26 4.92 -4.38
CA GLY A 18 5.13 4.88 -3.46
C GLY A 18 4.09 5.96 -3.73
N ARG A 19 4.56 7.18 -4.08
CA ARG A 19 3.69 8.28 -4.50
C ARG A 19 2.99 7.96 -5.83
N GLU A 20 3.73 7.47 -6.80
CA GLU A 20 3.19 7.10 -8.12
C GLU A 20 2.18 5.96 -8.02
N ALA A 21 2.41 4.97 -7.16
CA ALA A 21 1.45 3.90 -6.87
C ALA A 21 0.12 4.45 -6.34
N LEU A 22 0.19 5.43 -5.42
CA LEU A 22 -1.00 6.09 -4.90
C LEU A 22 -1.73 6.89 -5.98
N ASP A 23 -1.01 7.71 -6.75
CA ASP A 23 -1.60 8.49 -7.85
C ASP A 23 -2.30 7.58 -8.87
N VAL A 24 -1.69 6.43 -9.21
CA VAL A 24 -2.27 5.41 -10.09
C VAL A 24 -3.50 4.76 -9.46
N ALA A 25 -3.45 4.38 -8.18
CA ALA A 25 -4.58 3.78 -7.49
C ALA A 25 -5.82 4.69 -7.51
N LEU A 26 -5.64 5.97 -7.20
CA LEU A 26 -6.72 6.97 -7.19
C LEU A 26 -7.27 7.24 -8.60
N ALA A 27 -6.42 7.24 -9.62
CA ALA A 27 -6.88 7.42 -11.00
C ALA A 27 -7.63 6.19 -11.53
N VAL A 28 -7.14 4.98 -11.20
CA VAL A 28 -7.70 3.72 -11.67
C VAL A 28 -9.02 3.38 -10.97
N SER A 29 -9.18 3.76 -9.69
CA SER A 29 -10.40 3.49 -8.91
C SER A 29 -11.65 4.18 -9.49
N ALA A 30 -11.47 5.23 -10.28
CA ALA A 30 -12.57 5.90 -10.98
C ALA A 30 -13.33 4.99 -11.97
N ILE A 31 -12.70 3.91 -12.46
CA ILE A 31 -13.26 3.03 -13.51
C ILE A 31 -13.10 1.53 -13.24
N ASN A 32 -12.23 1.15 -12.31
CA ASN A 32 -11.93 -0.24 -11.99
C ASN A 32 -11.96 -0.47 -10.47
N HIS A 33 -12.12 -1.72 -10.08
CA HIS A 33 -11.97 -2.10 -8.69
C HIS A 33 -10.48 -2.20 -8.35
N VAL A 34 -10.04 -1.52 -7.29
CA VAL A 34 -8.64 -1.45 -6.89
C VAL A 34 -8.45 -2.14 -5.55
N SER A 35 -7.45 -3.00 -5.48
CA SER A 35 -6.93 -3.57 -4.24
C SER A 35 -5.48 -3.12 -4.04
N PHE A 36 -5.12 -2.72 -2.83
CA PHE A 36 -3.81 -2.15 -2.51
C PHE A 36 -3.05 -3.10 -1.58
N PHE A 37 -1.80 -3.43 -1.93
CA PHE A 37 -0.99 -4.41 -1.21
C PHE A 37 0.35 -3.80 -0.76
N PHE A 38 0.62 -3.88 0.54
CA PHE A 38 1.91 -3.52 1.13
C PHE A 38 2.70 -4.80 1.44
N ILE A 39 3.78 -5.02 0.68
CA ILE A 39 4.62 -6.23 0.77
C ILE A 39 6.09 -5.81 0.92
N ASN A 40 6.95 -6.64 1.52
CA ASN A 40 8.36 -6.32 1.75
C ASN A 40 8.53 -4.97 2.45
N ASP A 41 9.40 -4.09 1.93
CA ASP A 41 9.62 -2.75 2.51
C ASP A 41 8.44 -1.80 2.30
N GLY A 42 7.45 -2.20 1.49
CA GLY A 42 6.22 -1.45 1.31
C GLY A 42 5.50 -1.18 2.62
N VAL A 43 5.55 -2.12 3.58
CA VAL A 43 4.90 -1.98 4.89
C VAL A 43 5.37 -0.75 5.68
N LEU A 44 6.56 -0.22 5.38
CA LEU A 44 7.10 0.98 6.03
C LEU A 44 6.31 2.26 5.69
N HIS A 45 5.52 2.26 4.61
CA HIS A 45 4.61 3.36 4.28
C HIS A 45 3.53 3.57 5.35
N LEU A 46 3.21 2.52 6.11
CA LEU A 46 2.11 2.52 7.06
C LEU A 46 2.48 3.06 8.44
N LEU A 47 3.76 3.36 8.68
CA LEU A 47 4.22 3.84 9.97
C LEU A 47 3.77 5.29 10.26
N PRO A 48 3.38 5.61 11.50
CA PRO A 48 2.94 6.95 11.91
C PRO A 48 4.06 7.98 11.92
N ASN A 49 3.65 9.26 11.88
CA ASN A 49 4.49 10.41 12.20
C ASN A 49 5.74 10.56 11.32
N GLN A 50 5.69 10.10 10.07
CA GLN A 50 6.78 10.30 9.12
C GLN A 50 6.95 11.81 8.81
N GLN A 51 8.19 12.28 8.68
CA GLN A 51 8.53 13.69 8.43
C GLN A 51 9.39 13.84 7.15
N PRO A 52 8.84 13.54 5.96
CA PRO A 52 9.60 13.58 4.71
C PRO A 52 10.04 14.99 4.29
N ASN A 53 9.41 16.03 4.84
CA ASN A 53 9.85 17.41 4.70
C ASN A 53 11.30 17.64 5.17
N GLN A 54 11.80 16.86 6.15
CA GLN A 54 13.19 16.94 6.62
C GLN A 54 14.21 16.55 5.54
N ILE A 55 13.77 15.80 4.52
CA ILE A 55 14.58 15.38 3.37
C ILE A 55 14.07 15.99 2.06
N LEU A 56 13.33 17.10 2.14
CA LEU A 56 12.77 17.85 0.99
C LEU A 56 11.82 17.04 0.10
N MET A 57 11.28 15.92 0.61
CA MET A 57 10.31 15.09 -0.08
C MET A 57 8.88 15.53 0.25
N ARG A 58 7.98 15.39 -0.74
CA ARG A 58 6.55 15.60 -0.52
C ARG A 58 6.03 14.56 0.46
N ASP A 59 5.25 15.00 1.45
CA ASP A 59 4.52 14.10 2.33
C ASP A 59 3.30 13.51 1.61
N TYR A 60 3.48 12.35 0.99
CA TYR A 60 2.38 11.58 0.39
C TYR A 60 1.85 10.49 1.34
N ILE A 61 2.46 10.31 2.51
CA ILE A 61 2.00 9.33 3.51
C ILE A 61 0.66 9.79 4.08
N ALA A 62 0.52 11.09 4.37
CA ALA A 62 -0.75 11.68 4.78
C ALA A 62 -1.87 11.45 3.73
N THR A 63 -1.52 11.39 2.45
CA THR A 63 -2.44 11.16 1.33
C THR A 63 -2.95 9.72 1.26
N LEU A 64 -2.31 8.74 1.92
CA LEU A 64 -2.81 7.35 1.94
C LEU A 64 -4.21 7.25 2.56
N ASN A 65 -4.61 8.19 3.41
CA ASN A 65 -5.97 8.28 3.94
C ASN A 65 -7.03 8.53 2.85
N MET A 66 -6.63 9.02 1.66
CA MET A 66 -7.56 9.16 0.54
C MET A 66 -8.04 7.81 -0.01
N LEU A 67 -7.35 6.69 0.26
CA LEU A 67 -7.81 5.38 -0.20
C LEU A 67 -9.25 5.11 0.28
N GLU A 68 -9.54 5.38 1.55
CA GLU A 68 -10.88 5.25 2.13
C GLU A 68 -11.89 6.22 1.49
N LEU A 69 -11.49 7.47 1.24
CA LEU A 69 -12.36 8.48 0.61
C LEU A 69 -12.72 8.16 -0.86
N TYR A 70 -11.96 7.28 -1.50
CA TYR A 70 -12.17 6.82 -2.87
C TYR A 70 -12.72 5.40 -2.93
N ASP A 71 -13.32 4.91 -1.84
CA ASP A 71 -13.89 3.56 -1.69
C ASP A 71 -12.89 2.42 -1.98
N ILE A 72 -11.59 2.67 -1.79
CA ILE A 72 -10.52 1.66 -1.87
C ILE A 72 -10.35 1.02 -0.49
N GLU A 73 -11.28 0.14 -0.13
CA GLU A 73 -11.32 -0.56 1.17
C GLU A 73 -10.43 -1.82 1.20
N ASP A 74 -10.09 -2.35 0.03
CA ASP A 74 -9.30 -3.57 -0.13
C ASP A 74 -7.79 -3.29 0.04
N VAL A 75 -7.42 -2.92 1.26
CA VAL A 75 -6.03 -2.63 1.65
C VAL A 75 -5.47 -3.80 2.47
N TYR A 76 -4.40 -4.41 1.94
CA TYR A 76 -3.80 -5.62 2.47
C TYR A 76 -2.33 -5.42 2.84
N VAL A 77 -1.92 -6.00 3.96
CA VAL A 77 -0.55 -5.89 4.50
C VAL A 77 0.02 -7.28 4.72
N CYS A 78 1.22 -7.53 4.23
CA CYS A 78 1.87 -8.83 4.40
C CYS A 78 2.41 -8.99 5.83
N GLU A 79 1.87 -9.96 6.57
CA GLU A 79 2.25 -10.28 7.95
C GLU A 79 3.75 -10.59 8.08
N SER A 80 4.27 -11.52 7.28
CA SER A 80 5.70 -11.89 7.31
C SER A 80 6.62 -10.71 6.96
N SER A 81 6.14 -9.72 6.20
CA SER A 81 6.90 -8.50 5.90
C SER A 81 6.98 -7.56 7.11
N LEU A 82 5.92 -7.49 7.93
CA LEU A 82 5.93 -6.77 9.20
C LEU A 82 6.86 -7.47 10.19
N GLU A 83 6.75 -8.80 10.34
CA GLU A 83 7.57 -9.60 11.25
C GLU A 83 9.07 -9.46 10.95
N ALA A 84 9.45 -9.59 9.67
CA ALA A 84 10.84 -9.45 9.24
C ALA A 84 11.45 -8.07 9.55
N ARG A 85 10.62 -7.07 9.81
CA ARG A 85 11.02 -5.68 10.17
C ARG A 85 10.77 -5.36 11.65
N ASN A 86 10.37 -6.34 12.46
CA ASN A 86 9.98 -6.16 13.86
C ASN A 86 8.79 -5.20 14.06
N LEU A 87 7.82 -5.23 13.14
CA LEU A 87 6.65 -4.35 13.11
C LEU A 87 5.31 -5.07 13.35
N ALA A 88 5.32 -6.32 13.82
CA ALA A 88 4.10 -7.10 14.02
C ALA A 88 3.06 -6.41 14.93
N ASN A 89 3.52 -5.65 15.93
CA ASN A 89 2.67 -4.89 16.86
C ASN A 89 2.67 -3.38 16.58
N ALA A 90 3.16 -2.95 15.42
CA ALA A 90 3.21 -1.53 15.09
C ALA A 90 1.80 -1.00 14.81
N THR A 91 1.53 0.23 15.25
CA THR A 91 0.34 0.96 14.81
C THR A 91 0.51 1.34 13.34
N LEU A 92 -0.52 1.07 12.54
CA LEU A 92 -0.55 1.36 11.10
C LEU A 92 -1.56 2.50 10.83
N ASN A 93 -1.21 3.43 9.95
CA ASN A 93 -1.91 4.72 9.83
C ASN A 93 -3.25 4.70 9.10
N ILE A 94 -3.57 3.63 8.39
CA ILE A 94 -4.78 3.53 7.56
C ILE A 94 -5.51 2.21 7.85
N PRO A 95 -6.83 2.14 7.65
CA PRO A 95 -7.56 0.88 7.70
C PRO A 95 -6.92 -0.16 6.78
N ASN A 96 -6.65 -1.34 7.30
CA ASN A 96 -5.99 -2.40 6.56
C ASN A 96 -6.28 -3.79 7.14
N LYS A 97 -6.05 -4.82 6.33
CA LYS A 97 -6.11 -6.23 6.73
C LYS A 97 -4.71 -6.83 6.65
N VAL A 98 -4.15 -7.20 7.80
CA VAL A 98 -2.90 -7.97 7.87
C VAL A 98 -3.20 -9.42 7.51
N LEU A 99 -2.47 -9.98 6.56
CA LEU A 99 -2.69 -11.31 6.01
C LEU A 99 -1.38 -12.08 5.85
N ASP A 100 -1.47 -13.40 5.99
CA ASP A 100 -0.36 -14.31 5.71
C ASP A 100 -0.01 -14.35 4.21
N ALA A 101 1.15 -14.92 3.90
CA ALA A 101 1.65 -14.99 2.53
C ALA A 101 0.73 -15.81 1.60
N LEU A 102 0.04 -16.82 2.13
CA LEU A 102 -0.86 -17.67 1.36
C LEU A 102 -2.11 -16.89 0.93
N SER A 103 -2.73 -16.17 1.87
CA SER A 103 -3.92 -15.34 1.61
C SER A 103 -3.61 -14.22 0.63
N ILE A 104 -2.45 -13.56 0.76
CA ILE A 104 -1.98 -12.57 -0.22
C ILE A 104 -1.84 -13.20 -1.60
N SER A 105 -1.21 -14.38 -1.71
CA SER A 105 -1.04 -15.07 -2.99
C SER A 105 -2.38 -15.44 -3.63
N GLN A 106 -3.35 -15.92 -2.83
CA GLN A 106 -4.70 -16.22 -3.29
C GLN A 106 -5.42 -14.96 -3.81
N LEU A 107 -5.37 -13.86 -3.05
CA LEU A 107 -5.96 -12.59 -3.45
C LEU A 107 -5.34 -12.01 -4.71
N LEU A 108 -4.02 -12.17 -4.91
CA LEU A 108 -3.35 -11.71 -6.13
C LEU A 108 -3.71 -12.59 -7.34
N SER A 109 -3.97 -13.88 -7.16
CA SER A 109 -4.30 -14.80 -8.26
C SER A 109 -5.64 -14.53 -8.93
N ILE A 110 -6.55 -13.81 -8.25
CA ILE A 110 -7.88 -13.44 -8.77
C ILE A 110 -7.92 -12.04 -9.41
N GLN A 111 -6.76 -11.37 -9.52
CA GLN A 111 -6.65 -10.01 -10.05
C GLN A 111 -6.44 -10.08 -11.57
N ASP A 112 -7.13 -9.23 -12.32
CA ASP A 112 -6.99 -9.19 -13.77
C ASP A 112 -5.68 -8.49 -14.20
N VAL A 113 -5.21 -7.55 -13.38
CA VAL A 113 -4.01 -6.74 -13.61
C VAL A 113 -3.26 -6.56 -12.30
N ILE A 114 -1.94 -6.71 -12.35
CA ILE A 114 -1.05 -6.44 -11.22
C ILE A 114 -0.05 -5.38 -11.64
N LEU A 115 -0.04 -4.24 -10.93
CA LEU A 115 0.94 -3.17 -11.09
C LEU A 115 1.83 -3.14 -9.85
N ARG A 116 3.14 -3.25 -10.03
CA ARG A 116 4.10 -3.30 -8.93
C ARG A 116 5.04 -2.10 -8.95
N PHE A 117 5.22 -1.53 -7.77
CA PHE A 117 6.04 -0.38 -7.46
C PHE A 117 7.13 -0.77 -6.43
#